data_AF-A0A5D4T523-F1
#
_entry.id   AF-A0A5D4T523-F1
#
_cell.length_a   1.000
_cell.length_b   1.000
_cell.length_c   1.000
_cell.angle_alpha   90.00
_cell.angle_beta   90.00
_cell.angle_gamma   90.00
#
_symmetry.space_group_name_H-M   'P 1'
#
loop_
_entity.id
_entity.type
_entity.pdbx_description
1 polymer ?
#
loop_
_entity_poly.entity_id
_entity_poly.type
_entity_poly.pdbx_seq_one_letter_code
_entity_poly.pdbx_strand_id
1 'polypeptide(L)' 'MVTLTQEEKDLLVTLLISTDVAKELVISEINDIEVGEKELEKITYQKLIELYDKIS' A
#
# COMPACT_ATOMS: atom_id res chain seq x y z
N MET A 1 20.09 -0.35 5.41
CA MET A 1 18.65 -0.69 5.29
C MET A 1 18.21 -1.21 6.63
N VAL A 2 17.15 -0.64 7.22
CA VAL A 2 16.59 -1.15 8.47
C VAL A 2 15.75 -2.37 8.13
N THR A 3 16.13 -3.54 8.65
CA THR A 3 15.35 -4.77 8.50
C THR A 3 14.47 -4.90 9.72
N LEU A 4 13.17 -4.68 9.56
CA LEU A 4 12.20 -4.89 10.63
C LEU A 4 12.08 -6.39 10.94
N THR A 5 12.03 -6.71 12.23
CA THR A 5 11.61 -8.02 12.73
C THR A 5 10.15 -8.29 12.36
N GLN A 6 9.70 -9.55 12.47
CA GLN A 6 8.32 -9.89 12.13
C GLN A 6 7.32 -9.15 13.03
N GLU A 7 7.60 -9.06 14.33
CA GLU A 7 6.76 -8.34 15.29
C GLU A 7 6.65 -6.85 14.95
N GLU A 8 7.75 -6.22 14.56
CA GLU A 8 7.75 -4.81 14.14
C GLU A 8 6.97 -4.59 12.84
N LYS A 9 6.99 -5.55 11.90
CA LYS A 9 6.17 -5.47 10.68
C LYS A 9 4.69 -5.58 11.01
N ASP A 10 4.30 -6.49 11.89
CA ASP A 10 2.91 -6.69 12.27
C ASP A 10 2.36 -5.46 13.01
N LEU A 11 3.16 -4.86 13.89
CA LEU A 11 2.84 -3.60 14.56
C LEU A 11 2.69 -2.45 13.55
N LEU A 12 3.61 -2.35 12.59
CA LEU A 12 3.58 -1.31 11.56
C LEU A 12 2.32 -1.43 10.70
N VAL A 13 1.97 -2.63 10.24
CA VAL A 13 0.74 -2.87 9.47
C VAL A 13 -0.48 -2.44 10.28
N THR A 14 -0.53 -2.81 11.56
CA THR A 14 -1.64 -2.43 12.46
C THR A 14 -1.77 -0.92 12.58
N LEU A 15 -0.65 -0.22 12.77
CA LEU A 15 -0.62 1.25 12.87
C LEU A 15 -1.08 1.92 11.57
N LEU A 16 -0.56 1.47 10.42
CA LEU A 16 -0.91 2.01 9.11
C LEU A 16 -2.41 1.88 8.81
N ILE A 17 -3.02 0.74 9.19
CA ILE A 17 -4.46 0.54 9.05
C ILE A 17 -5.24 1.44 10.03
N SER A 18 -4.82 1.53 11.29
CA SER A 18 -5.54 2.30 12.32
C SER A 18 -5.53 3.82 12.14
N THR A 19 -4.62 4.33 11.31
CA THR A 19 -4.38 5.78 11.12
C THR A 19 -4.83 6.28 9.76
N ASP A 20 -5.52 5.46 8.96
CA ASP A 20 -5.87 5.72 7.55
C ASP A 20 -4.67 5.96 6.62
N VAL A 21 -3.43 5.94 7.14
CA VAL A 21 -2.20 6.13 6.35
C VAL A 21 -2.03 5.02 5.33
N ALA A 22 -2.45 3.79 5.63
CA ALA A 22 -2.49 2.71 4.64
C ALA A 22 -3.34 3.08 3.43
N LYS A 23 -4.48 3.76 3.65
CA LYS A 23 -5.39 4.17 2.59
C LYS A 23 -4.79 5.28 1.73
N GLU A 24 -4.17 6.29 2.36
CA GLU A 24 -3.47 7.36 1.66
C GLU A 24 -2.32 6.83 0.80
N LEU A 25 -1.53 5.90 1.33
CA LEU A 25 -0.42 5.28 0.59
C LEU A 25 -0.91 4.51 -0.64
N VAL A 26 -1.99 3.74 -0.49
CA VAL A 26 -2.55 2.97 -1.62
C VAL A 26 -3.12 3.89 -2.69
N ILE A 27 -3.81 4.98 -2.30
CA ILE A 27 -4.31 5.98 -3.26
C ILE A 27 -3.15 6.64 -4.02
N SER A 28 -2.07 7.02 -3.31
CA SER A 28 -0.91 7.65 -3.92
C SER A 28 -0.25 6.71 -4.94
N GLU A 29 -0.05 5.44 -4.60
CA GLU A 29 0.55 4.47 -5.53
C GLU A 29 -0.34 4.19 -6.75
N ILE A 30 -1.67 4.13 -6.58
CA ILE A 30 -2.60 4.00 -7.71
C ILE A 30 -2.49 5.24 -8.62
N ASN A 31 -2.45 6.43 -8.04
CA ASN A 31 -2.36 7.68 -8.80
C ASN A 31 -1.03 7.79 -9.57
N ASP A 32 0.10 7.42 -8.97
CA ASP A 32 1.41 7.40 -9.65
C ASP A 32 1.39 6.48 -10.88
N ILE A 33 0.65 5.37 -10.81
CA ILE A 33 0.48 4.43 -11.94
C ILE A 33 -0.44 5.04 -13.00
N GLU A 34 -1.58 5.61 -12.61
CA GLU A 34 -2.57 6.17 -13.54
C GLU A 34 -2.04 7.39 -14.30
N VAL A 35 -1.16 8.19 -13.67
CA VAL A 35 -0.50 9.35 -14.29
C VAL A 35 0.72 8.94 -15.13
N GLY A 36 1.13 7.67 -15.07
CA GLY A 36 2.23 7.12 -15.84
C GLY A 36 3.62 7.44 -15.26
N GLU A 37 3.69 7.83 -13.99
CA GLU A 37 4.97 8.02 -13.27
C GLU A 37 5.63 6.68 -12.91
N LYS A 38 4.85 5.60 -12.83
CA LYS A 38 5.33 4.23 -12.60
C LYS A 38 4.71 3.23 -13.58
N GLU A 39 5.53 2.49 -14.30
CA GLU A 39 5.09 1.28 -15.01
C GLU A 39 5.15 0.08 -14.05
N LEU A 40 3.98 -0.49 -13.75
CA LEU A 40 3.84 -1.70 -12.95
C LEU A 40 3.16 -2.81 -13.75
N GLU A 41 3.52 -4.05 -13.44
CA GLU A 41 2.80 -5.20 -13.99
C GLU A 41 1.32 -5.11 -13.60
N LYS A 42 0.44 -5.40 -14.56
CA LYS A 42 -1.02 -5.37 -14.39
C LYS A 42 -1.52 -6.15 -13.16
N ILE A 43 -0.81 -7.21 -12.78
CA ILE A 43 -1.10 -8.05 -11.60
C ILE A 43 -0.88 -7.25 -10.30
N THR A 44 0.17 -6.44 -10.23
CA THR A 44 0.48 -5.62 -9.05
C THR A 44 -0.53 -4.48 -8.89
N TYR A 45 -0.93 -3.88 -10.01
CA TYR A 45 -2.00 -2.88 -10.02
C TYR A 45 -3.33 -3.45 -9.51
N GLN A 46 -3.72 -4.64 -9.97
CA GLN A 46 -4.91 -5.33 -9.47
C GLN A 46 -4.85 -5.58 -7.96
N LYS A 47 -3.70 -6.00 -7.42
CA LYS A 47 -3.52 -6.18 -5.98
C LYS A 47 -3.65 -4.88 -5.19
N LEU A 48 -3.20 -3.76 -5.74
CA LEU A 48 -3.34 -2.43 -5.12
C LEU A 48 -4.82 -2.01 -5.05
N ILE A 49 -5.59 -2.23 -6.12
CA ILE A 49 -7.04 -1.98 -6.12
C ILE A 49 -7.75 -2.88 -5.09
N GLU A 50 -7.45 -4.19 -5.09
CA GLU A 50 -8.03 -5.11 -4.11
C GLU A 50 -7.69 -4.73 -2.67
N LEU A 51 -6.50 -4.17 -2.45
CA LEU A 51 -6.08 -3.68 -1.14
C LEU A 51 -6.86 -2.41 -0.76
N TYR A 52 -7.03 -1.47 -1.70
CA TYR A 52 -7.85 -0.27 -1.52
C TYR A 52 -9.29 -0.62 -1.11
N ASP A 53 -9.90 -1.59 -1.78
CA ASP A 53 -11.27 -2.04 -1.49
C ASP A 53 -11.40 -2.68 -0.10
N LYS A 54 -10.33 -3.30 0.42
CA LYS A 54 -10.32 -3.96 1.74
C LYS A 54 -10.12 -2.99 2.90
N ILE A 55 -9.45 -1.87 2.65
CA ILE A 55 -9.11 -0.86 3.67
C ILE A 55 -10.00 0.38 3.61
N SER A 56 -10.86 0.52 2.58
CA SER A 56 -11.86 1.59 2.47
C SER A 56 -13.13 1.30 3.25
#